data_AF-A0A938QJQ3-F1
#
_entry.id   AF-A0A938QJQ3-F1
#
_cell.length_a   1.000
_cell.length_b   1.000
_cell.length_c   1.000
_cell.angle_alpha   90.00
_cell.angle_beta   90.00
_cell.angle_gamma   90.00
#
_symmetry.space_group_name_H-M   'P 1'
#
loop_
_entity.id
_entity.type
_entity.pdbx_description
1 polymer ?
#
loop_
_entity_poly.entity_id
_entity_poly.type
_entity_poly.pdbx_seq_one_letter_code
_entity_poly.pdbx_strand_id
1 'polypeptide(L)' 'MAVQYLTDAKGKKVAVVVPLEEWETLQARLRDLTYEELTPAGAAASDAAWQDFLAGNTKPLAQVIKEQLHDRED' A
#
# COMPACT_ATOMS: atom_id res chain seq x y z
N MET A 1 10.87 20.34 10.02
CA MET A 1 11.89 19.29 10.19
C MET A 1 13.28 19.89 10.12
N ALA A 2 13.97 19.98 11.25
CA ALA A 2 15.40 20.28 11.28
C ALA A 2 16.14 18.94 11.47
N VAL A 3 16.53 18.31 10.38
CA VAL A 3 17.22 17.01 10.41
C VAL A 3 18.66 17.22 10.88
N GLN A 4 19.00 16.67 12.04
CA GLN A 4 20.36 16.71 12.56
C GLN A 4 21.13 15.46 12.13
N TYR A 5 22.38 15.65 11.76
CA TYR A 5 23.27 14.57 11.34
C TYR A 5 24.43 14.47 12.29
N LEU A 6 24.76 13.25 12.71
CA LEU A 6 26.03 12.95 13.35
C LEU A 6 27.06 12.62 12.26
N THR A 7 28.22 13.25 12.34
CA THR A 7 29.32 13.01 11.40
C THR A 7 30.48 12.29 12.08
N ASP A 8 31.18 11.44 11.34
CA ASP A 8 32.44 10.84 11.79
C ASP A 8 33.59 11.87 11.81
N ALA A 9 34.77 11.45 12.23
CA ALA A 9 35.98 12.28 12.28
C ALA A 9 36.44 12.80 10.90
N LYS A 10 35.90 12.27 9.81
CA LYS A 10 36.18 12.69 8.42
C LYS A 10 35.06 13.57 7.85
N GLY A 11 34.07 13.94 8.67
CA GLY A 11 32.92 14.76 8.27
C GLY A 11 31.84 13.99 7.51
N LYS A 12 31.93 12.65 7.42
CA LYS A 12 30.91 11.84 6.76
C LYS A 12 29.72 11.64 7.68
N LYS A 13 28.51 11.88 7.18
CA LYS A 13 27.25 11.63 7.91
C LYS A 13 27.10 10.13 8.17
N VAL A 14 26.99 9.74 9.44
CA VAL A 14 26.89 8.33 9.89
C VAL A 14 25.57 8.00 10.56
N ALA A 15 24.89 8.99 11.15
CA ALA A 15 23.58 8.80 11.75
C ALA A 15 22.72 10.05 11.60
N VAL A 16 21.41 9.84 11.67
CA VAL A 16 20.40 10.89 11.64
C VAL A 16 19.73 10.93 13.02
N VAL A 17 19.65 12.13 13.60
CA VAL A 17 18.94 12.36 14.85
C VAL A 17 17.60 12.98 14.50
N VAL A 18 16.54 12.30 14.92
CA VAL A 18 15.15 12.71 14.73
C VAL A 18 14.44 12.66 16.09
N PRO A 19 13.54 13.61 16.40
CA PRO A 19 12.65 13.51 17.55
C PRO A 19 11.85 12.21 17.51
N LEU A 20 11.59 11.62 18.68
CA LEU A 20 10.89 10.33 18.77
C LEU A 20 9.50 10.38 18.13
N GLU A 21 8.75 11.45 18.37
CA GLU A 21 7.41 11.67 17.79
C GLU A 21 7.45 11.72 16.25
N GLU A 22 8.46 12.37 15.66
CA GLU A 22 8.65 12.39 14.21
C GLU A 22 9.01 11.01 13.67
N TRP A 23 9.83 10.24 14.40
CA TRP A 23 10.18 8.85 14.04
C TRP A 23 8.95 7.93 14.05
N GLU A 24 8.12 8.02 15.07
CA GLU A 24 6.88 7.25 15.18
C GLU A 24 5.89 7.60 14.07
N THR A 25 5.76 8.90 13.76
CA THR A 25 4.93 9.37 12.64
C THR A 25 5.42 8.84 11.29
N LEU A 26 6.74 8.84 11.06
CA LEU A 26 7.34 8.28 9.85
C LEU A 26 7.12 6.77 9.75
N GLN A 27 7.24 6.04 10.86
CA GLN A 27 6.95 4.60 10.88
C GLN A 27 5.47 4.31 10.61
N ALA A 28 4.55 5.07 11.19
CA ALA A 28 3.12 4.90 10.96
C ALA A 28 2.78 5.12 9.47
N ARG A 29 3.29 6.22 8.89
CA ARG A 29 3.11 6.52 7.47
C ARG A 29 3.72 5.46 6.55
N LEU A 30 4.90 4.95 6.90
CA LEU A 30 5.52 3.86 6.15
C LEU A 30 4.76 2.54 6.29
N ARG A 31 4.17 2.27 7.46
CA ARG A 31 3.32 1.10 7.68
C ARG A 31 2.04 1.18 6.85
N ASP A 32 1.40 2.34 6.81
CA ASP A 32 0.22 2.56 5.98
C ASP A 32 0.56 2.40 4.48
N LEU A 33 1.72 2.92 4.04
CA LEU A 33 2.21 2.75 2.67
C LEU A 33 2.64 1.30 2.34
N THR A 34 3.14 0.53 3.31
CA THR A 34 3.52 -0.88 3.10
C THR A 34 2.34 -1.84 3.16
N TYR A 35 1.25 -1.47 3.84
CA TYR A 35 -0.03 -2.19 3.71
C TYR A 35 -0.67 -2.00 2.32
N GLU A 36 -0.29 -0.95 1.58
CA GLU A 36 -0.69 -0.72 0.18
C GLU A 36 0.29 -1.30 -0.85
N GLU A 37 1.35 -2.02 -0.45
CA GLU A 37 2.12 -2.81 -1.41
C GLU A 37 1.30 -4.03 -1.83
N LEU A 38 0.60 -3.89 -2.97
CA LEU A 38 0.08 -5.02 -3.72
C LEU A 38 1.21 -6.04 -3.87
N THR A 39 1.07 -7.17 -3.19
CA THR A 39 1.99 -8.30 -3.37
C THR A 39 2.12 -8.60 -4.87
N PRO A 40 3.24 -9.16 -5.36
CA PRO A 40 3.37 -9.50 -6.78
C PRO A 40 2.20 -10.34 -7.31
N ALA A 41 1.62 -11.19 -6.46
CA ALA A 41 0.39 -11.93 -6.75
C ALA A 41 -0.86 -11.03 -6.84
N GLY A 42 -1.00 -10.06 -5.94
CA GLY A 42 -2.08 -9.06 -5.98
C GLY A 42 -1.99 -8.15 -7.21
N ALA A 43 -0.79 -7.72 -7.59
CA ALA A 43 -0.56 -6.92 -8.80
C ALA A 43 -0.94 -7.73 -10.06
N ALA A 44 -0.48 -8.97 -10.17
CA ALA A 44 -0.83 -9.85 -11.29
C ALA A 44 -2.34 -10.15 -11.37
N ALA A 45 -3.00 -10.32 -10.22
CA ALA A 45 -4.44 -10.52 -10.17
C ALA A 45 -5.21 -9.26 -10.61
N SER A 46 -4.73 -8.07 -10.23
CA SER A 46 -5.32 -6.80 -10.67
C SER A 46 -5.16 -6.59 -12.18
N ASP A 47 -3.98 -6.90 -12.73
CA ASP A 47 -3.73 -6.81 -14.17
C ASP A 47 -4.60 -7.78 -14.96
N ALA A 48 -4.75 -9.03 -14.50
CA ALA A 48 -5.62 -10.02 -15.13
C ALA A 48 -7.09 -9.56 -15.11
N ALA A 49 -7.59 -9.09 -13.97
CA ALA A 49 -8.95 -8.57 -13.85
C ALA A 49 -9.20 -7.35 -14.75
N TRP A 50 -8.18 -6.50 -14.93
CA TRP A 50 -8.25 -5.36 -15.84
C TRP A 50 -8.31 -5.80 -17.31
N GLN A 51 -7.53 -6.80 -17.72
CA GLN A 51 -7.59 -7.36 -19.07
C GLN A 51 -8.95 -8.02 -19.35
N ASP A 52 -9.52 -8.75 -18.38
CA ASP A 52 -10.84 -9.36 -18.52
C ASP A 52 -11.95 -8.31 -18.65
N PHE A 53 -11.83 -7.17 -17.94
CA PHE A 53 -12.73 -6.03 -18.11
C PHE A 53 -12.66 -5.45 -19.53
N LEU A 54 -11.45 -5.19 -20.04
CA LEU A 54 -11.24 -4.67 -21.39
C LEU A 54 -11.72 -5.65 -22.48
N ALA A 55 -11.57 -6.95 -22.24
CA ALA A 55 -12.04 -8.01 -23.13
C ALA A 55 -13.57 -8.23 -23.07
N GLY A 56 -14.28 -7.58 -22.13
CA GLY A 56 -15.72 -7.77 -21.93
C GLY A 56 -16.09 -9.11 -21.28
N ASN A 57 -15.11 -9.82 -20.70
CA ASN A 57 -15.31 -11.09 -20.00
C ASN A 57 -15.79 -10.90 -18.54
N THR A 58 -16.23 -9.70 -18.19
CA THR A 58 -16.71 -9.39 -16.84
C THR A 58 -18.20 -9.60 -16.70
N LYS A 59 -18.62 -10.00 -15.50
CA LYS A 59 -20.04 -10.09 -15.16
C LYS A 59 -20.64 -8.68 -15.10
N PRO A 60 -21.88 -8.49 -15.58
CA PRO A 60 -22.60 -7.24 -15.38
C PRO A 60 -22.72 -6.89 -13.90
N LEU A 61 -22.53 -5.61 -13.56
CA LEU A 61 -22.58 -5.14 -12.17
C LEU A 61 -23.88 -5.53 -11.45
N ALA A 62 -25.02 -5.46 -12.16
CA ALA A 62 -26.33 -5.86 -11.62
C ALA A 62 -26.38 -7.35 -11.20
N GLN A 63 -25.67 -8.22 -11.92
CA GLN A 63 -25.58 -9.65 -11.59
C GLN A 63 -24.69 -9.88 -10.38
N VAL A 64 -23.54 -9.19 -10.29
CA VAL A 64 -22.64 -9.26 -9.15
C VAL A 64 -23.33 -8.79 -7.86
N ILE A 65 -24.07 -7.68 -7.93
CA ILE A 65 -24.85 -7.15 -6.80
C ILE A 65 -25.90 -8.16 -6.33
N LYS A 66 -26.60 -8.82 -7.26
CA LYS A 66 -27.61 -9.82 -6.92
C LYS A 66 -27.00 -11.04 -6.22
N GLU A 67 -25.89 -11.56 -6.74
CA GLU A 67 -25.17 -12.71 -6.17
C GLU A 67 -24.65 -12.39 -4.75
N GLN A 68 -24.00 -11.23 -4.55
CA GLN A 68 -23.43 -10.87 -3.24
C GLN A 68 -24.46 -10.47 -2.17
N LEU A 69 -25.65 -10.03 -2.58
CA LEU A 69 -26.73 -9.71 -1.64
C LEU A 69 -27.61 -10.92 -1.30
N HIS A 70 -27.76 -11.88 -2.22
CA HIS A 70 -28.46 -13.14 -1.91
C HIS A 70 -27.66 -14.04 -0.96
N ASP A 71 -26.34 -14.08 -1.06
CA ASP A 71 -25.47 -14.84 -0.13
C ASP A 71 -25.48 -14.29 1.32
N ARG A 72 -26.20 -13.20 1.60
CA ARG A 72 -26.34 -12.60 2.93
C ARG A 72 -27.62 -13.01 3.67
N GLU A 73 -28.53 -13.75 3.03
CA GLU A 73 -29.82 -14.16 3.61
C GLU A 73 -29.89 -15.64 4.06
N ASP A 74 -28.78 -16.40 4.01
CA ASP A 74 -28.61 -17.72 4.65
C ASP A 74 -27.61 -17.66 5.83
#